data_AF-A0A2I4CEI2-F1
#
_entry.id   AF-A0A2I4CEI2-F1
#
_cell.length_a   1.000
_cell.length_b   1.000
_cell.length_c   1.000
_cell.angle_alpha   90.00
_cell.angle_beta   90.00
_cell.angle_gamma   90.00
#
_symmetry.space_group_name_H-M   'P 1'
#
loop_
_entity.id
_entity.type
_entity.pdbx_description
1 polymer ?
#
loop_
_entity_poly.entity_id
_entity_poly.type
_entity_poly.pdbx_seq_one_letter_code
_entity_poly.pdbx_strand_id
1 'polypeptide(L)'
;MVTVITAFFRKMIPELSNPSVCMKDPQRVQKVLQSIAEAGANKLQVISDFDMTLTRFSYNGKRCPTCHNILDNSRAISSECKQKLADLLKTYYPIEIDTSLSVEEKLPLMVEWWTKAHDLLVEQKVRKDQLAEAVHESEARLRDGYEFFFNHLHKHDVPLLIFSAGIGDILEEVIRHFNVFLSNVKIFSNYMDFDESGTLRAFKGELIHVYNKREGALLNTGHFQELRTRPNVLLLGDSIGDLNMADGVQDMQNILKIGFLNDKVEERKQTYLDSYDIVLVKDETMDVPNAIVLYLTGNK
;
A
#
# COMPACT_ATOMS: atom_id res chain seq x y z
N MET A 1 15.15 5.41 24.18
CA MET A 1 16.39 4.78 23.65
C MET A 1 16.87 5.61 22.48
N VAL A 2 18.01 6.29 22.60
CA VAL A 2 18.65 6.94 21.45
C VAL A 2 19.30 5.83 20.64
N THR A 3 18.65 5.43 19.55
CA THR A 3 19.20 4.51 18.57
C THR A 3 20.53 5.09 18.11
N VAL A 4 21.64 4.38 18.32
CA VAL A 4 22.92 4.75 17.73
C VAL A 4 22.79 4.53 16.24
N ILE A 5 22.29 5.55 15.53
CA ILE A 5 22.31 5.61 14.08
C ILE A 5 23.78 5.49 13.69
N THR A 6 24.13 4.41 12.99
CA THR A 6 25.50 4.12 12.62
C THR A 6 26.05 5.25 11.74
N ALA A 7 27.37 5.46 11.76
CA ALA A 7 28.02 6.43 10.87
C ALA A 7 27.70 6.17 9.39
N PHE A 8 27.37 4.91 9.05
CA PHE A 8 26.87 4.51 7.74
C PHE A 8 25.61 5.29 7.35
N PHE A 9 24.55 5.28 8.16
CA PHE A 9 23.30 5.95 7.82
C PHE A 9 23.47 7.47 7.68
N ARG A 10 24.21 8.10 8.60
CA ARG A 10 24.47 9.55 8.53
C ARG A 10 25.20 9.97 7.26
N LYS A 11 25.99 9.08 6.65
CA LYS A 11 26.80 9.38 5.48
C LYS A 11 26.15 8.94 4.17
N MET A 12 25.45 7.81 4.17
CA MET A 12 24.95 7.16 2.95
C MET A 12 23.47 7.40 2.70
N ILE A 13 22.64 7.49 3.76
CA ILE A 13 21.19 7.69 3.68
C ILE A 13 20.74 8.57 4.86
N PRO A 14 21.04 9.89 4.84
CA PRO A 14 20.80 10.79 5.96
C PRO A 14 19.35 10.82 6.46
N GLU A 15 18.39 10.55 5.58
CA GLU A 15 16.95 10.51 5.82
C GLU A 15 16.58 9.47 6.89
N LEU A 16 17.37 8.40 7.05
CA LEU A 16 17.20 7.41 8.12
C LEU A 16 17.53 7.97 9.52
N SER A 17 18.03 9.20 9.61
CA SER A 17 18.23 9.94 10.86
C SER A 17 17.07 10.85 11.23
N ASN A 18 16.01 10.92 10.41
CA ASN A 18 14.83 11.74 10.68
C ASN A 18 14.14 11.24 11.97
N PRO A 19 13.65 12.15 12.86
CA PRO A 19 12.89 11.77 14.06
C PRO A 19 11.65 10.89 13.83
N SER A 20 11.05 10.90 12.63
CA SER A 20 9.94 10.01 12.26
C SER A 20 10.38 8.54 12.15
N VAL A 21 11.68 8.28 11.96
CA VAL A 21 12.23 6.96 11.68
C VAL A 21 12.52 6.21 12.98
N CYS A 22 11.89 5.06 13.14
CA CYS A 22 12.16 4.13 14.23
C CYS A 22 12.63 2.78 13.65
N MET A 23 13.66 2.19 14.25
CA MET A 23 14.22 0.88 13.87
C MET A 23 14.49 0.06 15.13
N LYS A 24 14.02 -1.19 15.16
CA LYS A 24 14.35 -2.14 16.25
C LYS A 24 15.78 -2.66 16.14
N ASP A 25 16.21 -2.99 14.92
CA ASP A 25 17.56 -3.49 14.63
C ASP A 25 18.19 -2.73 13.43
N PRO A 26 18.85 -1.59 13.68
CA PRO A 26 19.51 -0.82 12.63
C PRO A 26 20.67 -1.57 11.97
N GLN A 27 21.32 -2.53 12.64
CA GLN A 27 22.41 -3.31 12.05
C GLN A 27 21.88 -4.28 11.00
N ARG A 28 20.73 -4.93 11.27
CA ARG A 28 20.01 -5.73 10.27
C ARG A 28 19.63 -4.88 9.07
N VAL A 29 19.03 -3.71 9.28
CA VAL A 29 18.67 -2.77 8.20
C VAL A 29 19.87 -2.45 7.32
N GLN A 30 21.00 -2.07 7.92
CA GLN A 30 22.24 -1.79 7.20
C GLN A 30 22.71 -3.00 6.37
N LYS A 31 22.73 -4.20 6.97
CA LYS A 31 23.17 -5.42 6.28
C LYS A 31 22.28 -5.74 5.07
N VAL A 32 20.95 -5.65 5.23
CA VAL A 32 20.00 -5.90 4.14
C VAL A 32 20.18 -4.88 3.01
N LEU A 33 20.28 -3.58 3.34
CA LEU A 33 20.52 -2.54 2.34
C LEU A 33 21.81 -2.78 1.56
N GLN A 34 22.90 -3.14 2.23
CA GLN A 34 24.18 -3.46 1.59
C GLN A 34 24.05 -4.68 0.66
N SER A 35 23.45 -5.79 1.13
CA SER A 35 23.24 -6.98 0.31
C SER A 35 22.42 -6.69 -0.96
N ILE A 36 21.34 -5.90 -0.84
CA ILE A 36 20.50 -5.55 -2.00
C ILE A 36 21.25 -4.62 -2.96
N ALA A 37 21.97 -3.61 -2.44
CA ALA A 37 22.74 -2.70 -3.28
C ALA A 37 23.89 -3.42 -4.02
N GLU A 38 24.58 -4.35 -3.37
CA GLU A 38 25.63 -5.18 -3.98
C GLU A 38 25.07 -6.11 -5.07
N ALA A 39 23.83 -6.57 -4.92
CA ALA A 39 23.15 -7.41 -5.90
C ALA A 39 22.74 -6.65 -7.18
N GLY A 40 22.53 -5.33 -7.07
CA GLY A 40 22.21 -4.43 -8.18
C GLY A 40 20.71 -4.27 -8.46
N ALA A 41 20.37 -3.14 -9.10
CA ALA A 41 18.98 -2.73 -9.40
C ALA A 41 18.20 -3.75 -10.26
N ASN A 42 18.89 -4.46 -11.15
CA ASN A 42 18.28 -5.50 -12.00
C ASN A 42 17.81 -6.73 -11.22
N LYS A 43 18.18 -6.86 -9.94
CA LYS A 43 17.70 -7.91 -9.03
C LYS A 43 16.70 -7.40 -7.98
N LEU A 44 16.31 -6.13 -8.04
CA LEU A 44 15.35 -5.51 -7.14
C LEU A 44 13.93 -5.56 -7.72
N GLN A 45 12.94 -5.80 -6.88
CA GLN A 45 11.53 -5.51 -7.12
C GLN A 45 10.92 -4.78 -5.92
N VAL A 46 9.90 -3.96 -6.15
CA VAL A 46 9.17 -3.23 -5.11
C VAL A 46 7.74 -3.75 -5.03
N ILE A 47 7.28 -4.01 -3.81
CA ILE A 47 5.89 -4.38 -3.53
C ILE A 47 5.36 -3.37 -2.52
N SER A 48 4.25 -2.72 -2.84
CA SER A 48 3.68 -1.65 -2.02
C SER A 48 2.18 -1.82 -1.86
N ASP A 49 1.66 -1.54 -0.67
CA ASP A 49 0.26 -1.15 -0.55
C ASP A 49 0.03 0.25 -1.18
N PHE A 50 -1.23 0.66 -1.33
CA PHE A 50 -1.61 1.95 -1.91
C PHE A 50 -2.22 2.92 -0.90
N ASP A 51 -3.30 2.51 -0.22
CA ASP A 51 -4.09 3.39 0.62
C ASP A 51 -3.34 3.66 1.92
N MET A 52 -3.06 4.93 2.24
CA MET A 52 -2.27 5.34 3.42
C MET A 52 -0.80 4.87 3.43
N THR A 53 -0.34 4.19 2.36
CA THR A 53 1.06 3.85 2.11
C THR A 53 1.65 4.76 1.02
N LEU A 54 1.14 4.71 -0.21
CA LEU A 54 1.55 5.61 -1.31
C LEU A 54 0.69 6.88 -1.32
N THR A 55 -0.56 6.77 -0.89
CA THR A 55 -1.42 7.91 -0.59
C THR A 55 -1.18 8.41 0.82
N ARG A 56 -1.44 9.70 1.05
CA ARG A 56 -1.33 10.30 2.39
C ARG A 56 -2.40 9.75 3.32
N PHE A 57 -2.08 9.77 4.61
CA PHE A 57 -3.07 9.52 5.64
C PHE A 57 -3.84 10.80 5.96
N SER A 58 -3.16 11.93 6.07
CA SER A 58 -3.76 13.22 6.39
C SER A 58 -3.09 14.39 5.67
N TYR A 59 -3.84 15.48 5.51
CA TYR A 59 -3.36 16.73 4.95
C TYR A 59 -4.05 17.90 5.67
N ASN A 60 -3.28 18.86 6.17
CA ASN A 60 -3.78 20.02 6.93
C ASN A 60 -4.77 19.66 8.06
N GLY A 61 -4.49 18.57 8.79
CA GLY A 61 -5.31 18.11 9.91
C GLY A 61 -6.59 17.36 9.52
N LYS A 62 -6.85 17.17 8.22
CA LYS A 62 -7.98 16.38 7.70
C LYS A 62 -7.49 15.03 7.18
N ARG A 63 -8.26 13.96 7.39
CA ARG A 63 -7.99 12.64 6.84
C ARG A 63 -8.12 12.66 5.31
N CYS A 64 -7.12 12.13 4.61
CA CYS A 64 -7.19 11.93 3.15
C CYS A 64 -8.02 10.69 2.83
N PRO A 65 -8.74 10.66 1.69
CA PRO A 65 -9.62 9.56 1.35
C PRO A 65 -8.82 8.33 0.86
N THR A 66 -9.28 7.13 1.22
CA THR A 66 -8.90 5.87 0.56
C THR A 66 -9.58 5.73 -0.81
N CYS A 67 -9.22 4.73 -1.60
CA CYS A 67 -9.92 4.39 -2.85
C CYS A 67 -11.44 4.22 -2.66
N HIS A 68 -11.88 3.51 -1.61
CA HIS A 68 -13.30 3.40 -1.28
C HIS A 68 -13.89 4.76 -0.91
N ASN A 69 -13.22 5.55 -0.07
CA ASN A 69 -13.75 6.86 0.33
C ASN A 69 -13.85 7.86 -0.83
N ILE A 70 -13.00 7.76 -1.85
CA ILE A 70 -13.14 8.56 -3.07
C ILE A 70 -14.49 8.28 -3.73
N LEU A 71 -14.82 6.99 -3.89
CA LEU A 71 -16.10 6.60 -4.49
C LEU A 71 -17.28 6.91 -3.57
N ASP A 72 -17.22 6.52 -2.29
CA ASP A 72 -18.27 6.72 -1.30
C ASP A 72 -18.67 8.20 -1.20
N ASN A 73 -17.69 9.11 -1.25
CA ASN A 73 -17.95 10.55 -1.14
C ASN A 73 -18.36 11.20 -2.47
N SER A 74 -18.19 10.52 -3.60
CA SER A 74 -18.53 11.04 -4.93
C SER A 74 -20.03 11.31 -5.11
N ARG A 75 -20.37 11.98 -6.20
CA ARG A 75 -21.77 12.17 -6.63
C ARG A 75 -22.42 10.91 -7.19
N ALA A 76 -21.63 9.86 -7.48
CA ALA A 76 -22.16 8.59 -7.99
C ALA A 76 -22.92 7.79 -6.91
N ILE A 77 -22.70 8.11 -5.63
CA ILE A 77 -23.28 7.39 -4.50
C ILE A 77 -24.35 8.26 -3.84
N SER A 78 -25.57 7.71 -3.67
CA SER A 78 -26.67 8.40 -3.01
C SER A 78 -26.42 8.61 -1.52
N SER A 79 -27.00 9.65 -0.92
CA SER A 79 -26.87 9.92 0.52
C SER A 79 -27.36 8.76 1.40
N GLU A 80 -28.38 8.02 0.96
CA GLU A 80 -28.85 6.82 1.66
C GLU A 80 -27.79 5.72 1.67
N CYS A 81 -27.16 5.46 0.52
CA CYS A 81 -26.08 4.48 0.43
C CYS A 81 -24.87 4.88 1.28
N LYS A 82 -24.50 6.18 1.30
CA LYS A 82 -23.43 6.69 2.16
C LYS A 82 -23.70 6.39 3.63
N GLN A 83 -24.95 6.54 4.09
CA GLN A 83 -25.32 6.19 5.45
C GLN A 83 -25.17 4.69 5.72
N LYS A 84 -25.63 3.82 4.82
CA LYS A 84 -25.47 2.36 4.95
C LYS A 84 -24.00 1.94 5.01
N LEU A 85 -23.15 2.52 4.16
CA LEU A 85 -21.70 2.28 4.18
C LEU A 85 -21.05 2.77 5.49
N ALA A 86 -21.46 3.94 5.99
CA ALA A 86 -21.00 4.45 7.29
C ALA A 86 -21.42 3.54 8.46
N ASP A 87 -22.62 2.97 8.41
CA ASP A 87 -23.10 2.02 9.42
C ASP A 87 -22.28 0.71 9.37
N LEU A 88 -21.96 0.20 8.18
CA LEU A 88 -21.05 -0.95 8.03
C LEU A 88 -19.66 -0.64 8.63
N LEU A 89 -19.08 0.51 8.30
CA LEU A 89 -17.79 0.93 8.85
C LEU A 89 -17.82 0.97 10.39
N LYS A 90 -18.88 1.54 10.97
CA LYS A 90 -19.06 1.62 12.43
C LYS A 90 -19.13 0.25 13.09
N THR A 91 -19.70 -0.75 12.41
CA THR A 91 -19.81 -2.12 12.92
C THR A 91 -18.50 -2.89 12.78
N TYR A 92 -17.88 -2.86 11.60
CA TYR A 92 -16.78 -3.78 11.28
C TYR A 92 -15.38 -3.22 11.55
N TYR A 93 -15.18 -1.90 11.43
CA TYR A 93 -13.85 -1.31 11.68
C TYR A 93 -13.33 -1.59 13.09
N PRO A 94 -14.14 -1.47 14.19
CA PRO A 94 -13.67 -1.83 15.53
C PRO A 94 -13.17 -3.28 15.64
N ILE A 95 -13.79 -4.21 14.90
CA ILE A 95 -13.41 -5.63 14.85
C ILE A 95 -12.10 -5.79 14.09
N GLU A 96 -11.96 -5.11 12.94
CA GLU A 96 -10.73 -5.10 12.15
C GLU A 96 -9.54 -4.73 13.03
N ILE A 97 -9.64 -3.66 13.81
CA ILE A 97 -8.53 -3.15 14.61
C ILE A 97 -8.35 -3.83 15.98
N ASP A 98 -9.22 -4.76 16.37
CA ASP A 98 -9.23 -5.35 17.71
C ASP A 98 -8.03 -6.31 17.90
N THR A 99 -7.07 -5.94 18.74
CA THR A 99 -5.87 -6.77 18.97
C THR A 99 -6.15 -8.02 19.83
N SER A 100 -7.35 -8.14 20.42
CA SER A 100 -7.73 -9.33 21.21
C SER A 100 -8.25 -10.48 20.34
N LEU A 101 -8.67 -10.20 19.11
CA LEU A 101 -9.14 -11.18 18.15
C LEU A 101 -7.99 -11.67 17.25
N SER A 102 -7.97 -12.99 17.00
CA SER A 102 -7.05 -13.60 16.04
C SER A 102 -7.38 -13.22 14.59
N VAL A 103 -6.43 -13.43 13.67
CA VAL A 103 -6.66 -13.18 12.24
C VAL A 103 -7.75 -14.12 11.70
N GLU A 104 -7.75 -15.37 12.16
CA GLU A 104 -8.69 -16.42 11.79
C GLU A 104 -10.13 -16.05 12.18
N GLU A 105 -10.32 -15.42 13.34
CA GLU A 105 -11.63 -14.93 13.81
C GLU A 105 -12.11 -13.71 13.00
N LYS A 106 -11.20 -12.83 12.59
CA LYS A 106 -11.54 -11.61 11.83
C LYS A 106 -11.82 -11.87 10.36
N LEU A 107 -11.19 -12.87 9.76
CA LEU A 107 -11.27 -13.15 8.34
C LEU A 107 -12.72 -13.25 7.82
N PRO A 108 -13.60 -14.11 8.37
CA PRO A 108 -14.98 -14.21 7.87
C PRO A 108 -15.78 -12.90 8.03
N LEU A 109 -15.46 -12.09 9.05
CA LEU A 109 -16.12 -10.80 9.30
C LEU A 109 -15.67 -9.72 8.30
N MET A 110 -14.40 -9.74 7.88
CA MET A 110 -13.92 -8.84 6.82
C MET A 110 -14.49 -9.23 5.46
N VAL A 111 -14.63 -10.53 5.18
CA VAL A 111 -15.31 -11.00 3.97
C VAL A 111 -16.76 -10.52 3.96
N GLU A 112 -17.49 -10.69 5.07
CA GLU A 112 -18.87 -10.23 5.20
C GLU A 112 -19.00 -8.71 5.00
N TRP A 113 -18.13 -7.93 5.64
CA TRP A 113 -18.14 -6.47 5.53
C TRP A 113 -17.96 -6.01 4.08
N TRP A 114 -16.87 -6.45 3.44
CA TRP A 114 -16.55 -5.98 2.09
C TRP A 114 -17.52 -6.50 1.05
N THR A 115 -18.08 -7.72 1.22
CA THR A 115 -19.17 -8.22 0.38
C THR A 115 -20.38 -7.28 0.45
N LYS A 116 -20.86 -6.96 1.66
CA LYS A 116 -21.99 -6.03 1.86
C LYS A 116 -21.70 -4.64 1.28
N ALA A 117 -20.48 -4.14 1.48
CA ALA A 117 -20.09 -2.83 0.95
C ALA A 117 -20.08 -2.82 -0.58
N HIS A 118 -19.52 -3.85 -1.21
CA HIS A 118 -19.50 -3.99 -2.68
C HIS A 118 -20.91 -4.17 -3.26
N ASP A 119 -21.78 -4.94 -2.62
CA ASP A 119 -23.18 -5.10 -3.04
C ASP A 119 -23.92 -3.75 -3.05
N LEU A 120 -23.74 -2.94 -2.00
CA LEU A 120 -24.31 -1.59 -1.93
C LEU A 120 -23.79 -0.69 -3.07
N LEU A 121 -22.52 -0.79 -3.43
CA LEU A 121 -21.94 -0.03 -4.56
C LEU A 121 -22.53 -0.48 -5.90
N VAL A 122 -22.72 -1.79 -6.10
CA VAL A 122 -23.38 -2.35 -7.30
C VAL A 122 -24.81 -1.82 -7.42
N GLU A 123 -25.56 -1.74 -6.33
CA GLU A 123 -26.93 -1.18 -6.31
C GLU A 123 -26.99 0.28 -6.79
N GLN A 124 -25.91 1.06 -6.63
CA GLN A 124 -25.85 2.44 -7.10
C GLN A 124 -25.71 2.56 -8.62
N LYS A 125 -25.44 1.47 -9.34
CA LYS A 125 -25.26 1.45 -10.81
C LYS A 125 -24.21 2.48 -11.27
N VAL A 126 -23.11 2.57 -10.52
CA VAL A 126 -21.98 3.46 -10.83
C VAL A 126 -21.52 3.21 -12.26
N ARG A 127 -21.38 4.27 -13.05
CA ARG A 127 -20.83 4.16 -14.41
C ARG A 127 -19.32 4.36 -14.41
N LYS A 128 -18.64 3.66 -15.32
CA LYS A 128 -17.17 3.71 -15.43
C LYS A 128 -16.64 5.12 -15.73
N ASP A 129 -17.36 5.91 -16.53
CA ASP A 129 -16.99 7.29 -16.87
C ASP A 129 -17.00 8.23 -15.65
N GLN A 130 -17.75 7.89 -14.60
CA GLN A 130 -17.84 8.69 -13.37
C GLN A 130 -16.63 8.50 -12.44
N LEU A 131 -15.81 7.46 -12.64
CA LEU A 131 -14.67 7.17 -11.76
C LEU A 131 -13.59 8.25 -11.87
N ALA A 132 -13.27 8.68 -13.09
CA ALA A 132 -12.30 9.75 -13.33
C ALA A 132 -12.78 11.09 -12.72
N GLU A 133 -14.08 11.39 -12.84
CA GLU A 133 -14.69 12.57 -12.19
C GLU A 133 -14.62 12.47 -10.67
N ALA A 134 -14.95 11.29 -10.09
CA ALA A 134 -14.85 11.06 -8.66
C ALA A 134 -13.43 11.30 -8.12
N VAL A 135 -12.40 10.84 -8.84
CA VAL A 135 -11.00 11.11 -8.48
C VAL A 135 -10.67 12.60 -8.62
N HIS A 136 -11.07 13.25 -9.72
CA HIS A 136 -10.78 14.66 -9.97
C HIS A 136 -11.41 15.59 -8.92
N GLU A 137 -12.64 15.31 -8.49
CA GLU A 137 -13.35 16.08 -7.46
C GLU A 137 -12.90 15.72 -6.03
N SER A 138 -12.13 14.64 -5.86
CA SER A 138 -11.66 14.19 -4.55
C SER A 138 -10.50 15.03 -4.01
N GLU A 139 -10.25 14.86 -2.72
CA GLU A 139 -9.03 15.37 -2.07
C GLU A 139 -7.94 14.28 -2.00
N ALA A 140 -7.91 13.33 -2.94
CA ALA A 140 -6.84 12.34 -3.01
C ALA A 140 -5.47 13.02 -3.09
N ARG A 141 -4.50 12.45 -2.36
CA ARG A 141 -3.12 12.95 -2.30
C ARG A 141 -2.18 11.76 -2.26
N LEU A 142 -1.19 11.76 -3.14
CA LEU A 142 0.00 10.94 -2.97
C LEU A 142 0.93 11.58 -1.94
N ARG A 143 1.75 10.76 -1.27
CA ARG A 143 2.79 11.23 -0.35
C ARG A 143 3.77 12.16 -1.05
N ASP A 144 4.32 13.13 -0.33
CA ASP A 144 5.30 14.06 -0.93
C ASP A 144 6.51 13.30 -1.48
N GLY A 145 6.98 13.70 -2.67
CA GLY A 145 8.08 12.99 -3.34
C GLY A 145 7.67 11.74 -4.13
N TYR A 146 6.37 11.47 -4.29
CA TYR A 146 5.88 10.34 -5.10
C TYR A 146 6.42 10.38 -6.54
N GLU A 147 6.46 11.55 -7.18
CA GLU A 147 6.91 11.67 -8.58
C GLU A 147 8.32 11.10 -8.77
N PHE A 148 9.23 11.41 -7.84
CA PHE A 148 10.58 10.84 -7.86
C PHE A 148 10.52 9.32 -7.70
N PHE A 149 9.77 8.81 -6.73
CA PHE A 149 9.67 7.38 -6.46
C PHE A 149 9.28 6.59 -7.72
N PHE A 150 8.16 6.95 -8.34
CA PHE A 150 7.63 6.25 -9.51
C PHE A 150 8.58 6.38 -10.71
N ASN A 151 9.01 7.61 -11.04
CA ASN A 151 9.87 7.85 -12.19
C ASN A 151 11.25 7.22 -12.04
N HIS A 152 11.81 7.19 -10.84
CA HIS A 152 13.12 6.59 -10.57
C HIS A 152 13.06 5.07 -10.68
N LEU A 153 12.02 4.42 -10.14
CA LEU A 153 11.81 2.98 -10.34
C LEU A 153 11.66 2.65 -11.82
N HIS A 154 10.88 3.45 -12.55
CA HIS A 154 10.68 3.27 -14.00
C HIS A 154 11.98 3.41 -14.78
N LYS A 155 12.75 4.48 -14.52
CA LYS A 155 14.05 4.75 -15.18
C LYS A 155 15.06 3.61 -15.01
N HIS A 156 14.99 2.88 -13.90
CA HIS A 156 15.90 1.77 -13.59
C HIS A 156 15.30 0.39 -13.88
N ASP A 157 14.17 0.34 -14.61
CA ASP A 157 13.43 -0.88 -14.92
C ASP A 157 13.16 -1.74 -13.66
N VAL A 158 12.86 -1.10 -12.54
CA VAL A 158 12.50 -1.78 -11.29
C VAL A 158 10.97 -1.99 -11.28
N PRO A 159 10.49 -3.25 -11.28
CA PRO A 159 9.06 -3.53 -11.19
C PRO A 159 8.47 -3.00 -9.89
N LEU A 160 7.32 -2.34 -10.00
CA LEU A 160 6.50 -1.94 -8.86
C LEU A 160 5.18 -2.70 -8.92
N LEU A 161 4.98 -3.62 -7.98
CA LEU A 161 3.67 -4.22 -7.73
C LEU A 161 2.95 -3.40 -6.65
N ILE A 162 1.84 -2.79 -7.01
CA ILE A 162 0.90 -2.20 -6.06
C ILE A 162 -0.13 -3.26 -5.70
N PHE A 163 -0.17 -3.68 -4.45
CA PHE A 163 -1.08 -4.72 -3.97
C PHE A 163 -2.01 -4.14 -2.90
N SER A 164 -3.22 -3.77 -3.33
CA SER A 164 -4.17 -2.99 -2.53
C SER A 164 -5.46 -3.75 -2.26
N ALA A 165 -5.96 -3.66 -1.02
CA ALA A 165 -7.31 -4.09 -0.65
C ALA A 165 -8.41 -3.06 -1.04
N GLY A 166 -8.02 -1.94 -1.67
CA GLY A 166 -8.92 -0.90 -2.15
C GLY A 166 -9.69 -1.30 -3.43
N ILE A 167 -10.12 -0.30 -4.20
CA ILE A 167 -10.79 -0.46 -5.49
C ILE A 167 -9.77 -0.21 -6.61
N GLY A 168 -9.51 -1.23 -7.44
CA GLY A 168 -8.48 -1.18 -8.48
C GLY A 168 -8.70 -0.10 -9.53
N ASP A 169 -9.95 0.06 -10.00
CA ASP A 169 -10.28 1.07 -11.02
C ASP A 169 -10.08 2.51 -10.49
N ILE A 170 -10.43 2.77 -9.22
CA ILE A 170 -10.19 4.07 -8.59
C ILE A 170 -8.69 4.31 -8.40
N LEU A 171 -7.95 3.30 -7.94
CA LEU A 171 -6.49 3.38 -7.80
C LEU A 171 -5.83 3.75 -9.12
N GLU A 172 -6.20 3.07 -10.22
CA GLU A 172 -5.71 3.39 -11.56
C GLU A 172 -6.01 4.84 -11.94
N GLU A 173 -7.24 5.31 -11.74
CA GLU A 173 -7.60 6.71 -12.03
C GLU A 173 -6.79 7.70 -11.16
N VAL A 174 -6.51 7.38 -9.90
CA VAL A 174 -5.63 8.21 -9.05
C VAL A 174 -4.21 8.29 -9.62
N ILE A 175 -3.57 7.17 -9.93
CA ILE A 175 -2.19 7.21 -10.45
C ILE A 175 -2.11 7.76 -11.88
N ARG A 176 -3.18 7.66 -12.69
CA ARG A 176 -3.29 8.36 -13.98
C ARG A 176 -3.42 9.86 -13.78
N HIS A 177 -4.27 10.30 -12.84
CA HIS A 177 -4.45 11.72 -12.51
C HIS A 177 -3.13 12.37 -12.09
N PHE A 178 -2.30 11.64 -11.33
CA PHE A 178 -0.97 12.09 -10.91
C PHE A 178 0.15 11.79 -11.93
N ASN A 179 -0.16 11.31 -13.14
CA ASN A 179 0.79 11.03 -14.22
C ASN A 179 1.91 10.04 -13.87
N VAL A 180 1.63 9.06 -13.01
CA VAL A 180 2.62 8.06 -12.54
C VAL A 180 2.22 6.61 -12.82
N PHE A 181 1.21 6.40 -13.67
CA PHE A 181 0.91 5.06 -14.17
C PHE A 181 1.87 4.65 -15.29
N LEU A 182 3.08 4.25 -14.89
CA LEU A 182 4.18 3.89 -15.78
C LEU A 182 4.18 2.40 -16.10
N SER A 183 4.88 1.99 -17.17
CA SER A 183 4.79 0.62 -17.70
C SER A 183 5.40 -0.47 -16.80
N ASN A 184 6.20 -0.10 -15.80
CA ASN A 184 6.75 -1.00 -14.80
C ASN A 184 5.81 -1.19 -13.59
N VAL A 185 4.65 -0.52 -13.57
CA VAL A 185 3.66 -0.61 -12.50
C VAL A 185 2.64 -1.70 -12.84
N LYS A 186 2.46 -2.64 -11.92
CA LYS A 186 1.39 -3.65 -11.96
C LYS A 186 0.52 -3.49 -10.72
N ILE A 187 -0.79 -3.73 -10.86
CA ILE A 187 -1.75 -3.57 -9.75
C ILE A 187 -2.48 -4.88 -9.51
N PHE A 188 -2.53 -5.31 -8.24
CA PHE A 188 -3.46 -6.31 -7.73
C PHE A 188 -4.41 -5.63 -6.76
N SER A 189 -5.70 -5.65 -7.08
CA SER A 189 -6.74 -5.01 -6.26
C SER A 189 -8.13 -5.53 -6.63
N ASN A 190 -9.17 -5.05 -5.93
CA ASN A 190 -10.56 -5.39 -6.23
C ASN A 190 -11.03 -4.59 -7.44
N TYR A 191 -10.98 -5.20 -8.62
CA TYR A 191 -11.44 -4.57 -9.85
C TYR A 191 -12.93 -4.70 -10.03
N MET A 192 -13.57 -3.62 -10.48
CA MET A 192 -14.96 -3.60 -10.87
C MET A 192 -15.19 -4.37 -12.17
N ASP A 193 -16.36 -4.98 -12.25
CA ASP A 193 -16.92 -5.58 -13.46
C ASP A 193 -18.08 -4.72 -13.97
N PHE A 194 -17.94 -4.24 -15.20
CA PHE A 194 -18.92 -3.38 -15.86
C PHE A 194 -19.64 -4.15 -16.95
N ASP A 195 -20.93 -3.89 -17.13
CA ASP A 195 -21.69 -4.40 -18.25
C ASP A 195 -21.37 -3.66 -19.57
N GLU A 196 -22.03 -4.05 -20.66
CA GLU A 196 -21.83 -3.47 -22.00
C GLU A 196 -22.17 -1.96 -22.06
N SER A 197 -23.01 -1.47 -21.14
CA SER A 197 -23.37 -0.06 -21.04
C SER A 197 -22.39 0.75 -20.18
N GLY A 198 -21.39 0.09 -19.59
CA GLY A 198 -20.42 0.70 -18.70
C GLY A 198 -20.92 0.89 -17.27
N THR A 199 -21.96 0.16 -16.86
CA THR A 199 -22.54 0.20 -15.50
C THR A 199 -21.97 -0.94 -14.64
N LEU A 200 -21.59 -0.63 -13.40
CA LEU A 200 -21.08 -1.57 -12.41
C LEU A 200 -22.11 -2.66 -12.14
N ARG A 201 -21.70 -3.92 -12.30
CA ARG A 201 -22.55 -5.10 -12.03
C ARG A 201 -22.00 -6.04 -10.96
N ALA A 202 -20.69 -6.05 -10.74
CA ALA A 202 -20.01 -6.92 -9.77
C ALA A 202 -18.57 -6.45 -9.53
N PHE A 203 -17.84 -7.15 -8.67
CA PHE A 203 -16.37 -7.10 -8.59
C PHE A 203 -15.78 -8.40 -9.14
N LYS A 204 -14.60 -8.31 -9.74
CA LYS A 204 -13.91 -9.42 -10.43
C LYS A 204 -13.06 -10.23 -9.45
N GLY A 205 -12.98 -11.53 -9.71
CA GLY A 205 -12.05 -12.42 -9.03
C GLY A 205 -12.38 -12.63 -7.56
N GLU A 206 -11.37 -13.00 -6.78
CA GLU A 206 -11.49 -13.16 -5.34
C GLU A 206 -11.29 -11.83 -4.63
N LEU A 207 -12.13 -11.55 -3.63
CA LEU A 207 -12.03 -10.37 -2.79
C LEU A 207 -10.66 -10.30 -2.11
N ILE A 208 -10.00 -9.15 -2.20
CA ILE A 208 -8.80 -8.80 -1.46
C ILE A 208 -9.20 -7.87 -0.31
N HIS A 209 -8.85 -8.24 0.91
CA HIS A 209 -8.99 -7.44 2.12
C HIS A 209 -7.70 -7.47 2.94
N VAL A 210 -7.63 -6.69 4.03
CA VAL A 210 -6.41 -6.49 4.83
C VAL A 210 -5.76 -7.79 5.35
N TYR A 211 -6.52 -8.88 5.51
CA TYR A 211 -6.04 -10.13 6.11
C TYR A 211 -5.78 -11.27 5.12
N ASN A 212 -6.08 -11.10 3.82
CA ASN A 212 -5.91 -12.18 2.84
C ASN A 212 -4.96 -11.82 1.67
N LYS A 213 -4.12 -10.80 1.86
CA LYS A 213 -3.08 -10.45 0.87
C LYS A 213 -2.09 -11.59 0.65
N ARG A 214 -1.91 -12.47 1.64
CA ARG A 214 -1.12 -13.70 1.48
C ARG A 214 -1.68 -14.59 0.39
N GLU A 215 -2.96 -14.91 0.45
CA GLU A 215 -3.67 -15.76 -0.51
C GLU A 215 -3.59 -15.13 -1.90
N GLY A 216 -3.87 -13.83 -2.01
CA GLY A 216 -3.73 -13.12 -3.28
C GLY A 216 -2.29 -13.13 -3.84
N ALA A 217 -1.26 -13.07 -2.99
CA ALA A 217 0.13 -13.23 -3.43
C ALA A 217 0.37 -14.64 -4.01
N LEU A 218 -0.15 -15.67 -3.33
CA LEU A 218 0.02 -17.07 -3.72
C LEU A 218 -0.79 -17.46 -4.98
N LEU A 219 -1.92 -16.80 -5.24
CA LEU A 219 -2.74 -17.05 -6.44
C LEU A 219 -2.11 -16.45 -7.71
N ASN A 220 -1.28 -15.42 -7.57
CA ASN A 220 -0.66 -14.71 -8.70
C ASN A 220 0.72 -15.26 -9.09
N THR A 221 0.89 -16.59 -9.05
CA THR A 221 2.18 -17.26 -9.31
C THR A 221 2.84 -16.87 -10.62
N GLY A 222 2.06 -16.67 -11.70
CA GLY A 222 2.59 -16.29 -13.01
C GLY A 222 3.38 -14.97 -12.97
N HIS A 223 2.88 -13.98 -12.24
CA HIS A 223 3.59 -12.71 -12.08
C HIS A 223 4.91 -12.87 -11.32
N PHE A 224 4.88 -13.59 -10.19
CA PHE A 224 6.09 -13.79 -9.39
C PHE A 224 7.12 -14.68 -10.09
N GLN A 225 6.67 -15.61 -10.95
CA GLN A 225 7.55 -16.40 -11.81
C GLN A 225 8.28 -15.54 -12.85
N GLU A 226 7.60 -14.56 -13.46
CA GLU A 226 8.23 -13.58 -14.37
C GLU A 226 9.33 -12.78 -13.67
N LEU A 227 9.18 -12.53 -12.36
CA LEU A 227 10.11 -11.76 -11.54
C LEU A 227 11.10 -12.62 -10.73
N ARG A 228 11.19 -13.93 -10.97
CA ARG A 228 12.10 -14.84 -10.22
C ARG A 228 13.58 -14.43 -10.24
N THR A 229 14.01 -13.68 -11.25
CA THR A 229 15.39 -13.18 -11.35
C THR A 229 15.65 -11.96 -10.46
N ARG A 230 14.63 -11.46 -9.76
CA ARG A 230 14.68 -10.30 -8.86
C ARG A 230 14.40 -10.71 -7.40
N PRO A 231 15.30 -11.47 -6.76
CA PRO A 231 15.03 -12.07 -5.44
C PRO A 231 15.10 -11.06 -4.28
N ASN A 232 15.37 -9.77 -4.55
CA ASN A 232 15.47 -8.75 -3.52
C ASN A 232 14.22 -7.86 -3.53
N VAL A 233 13.60 -7.72 -2.37
CA VAL A 233 12.30 -7.03 -2.22
C VAL A 233 12.44 -5.81 -1.32
N LEU A 234 11.95 -4.67 -1.79
CA LEU A 234 11.56 -3.56 -0.93
C LEU A 234 10.04 -3.61 -0.75
N LEU A 235 9.58 -3.81 0.49
CA LEU A 235 8.17 -3.89 0.83
C LEU A 235 7.73 -2.63 1.57
N LEU A 236 6.67 -1.98 1.10
CA LEU A 236 6.05 -0.82 1.74
C LEU A 236 4.61 -1.15 2.14
N GLY A 237 4.23 -0.84 3.38
CA GLY A 237 2.85 -1.02 3.86
C GLY A 237 2.54 -0.13 5.06
N ASP A 238 1.28 -0.02 5.43
CA ASP A 238 0.83 0.75 6.60
C ASP A 238 0.04 -0.12 7.58
N SER A 239 -0.20 -1.39 7.27
CA SER A 239 -0.89 -2.36 8.13
C SER A 239 0.00 -3.58 8.43
N ILE A 240 -0.38 -4.41 9.41
CA ILE A 240 0.31 -5.68 9.67
C ILE A 240 0.04 -6.70 8.55
N GLY A 241 -1.13 -6.63 7.90
CA GLY A 241 -1.49 -7.53 6.80
C GLY A 241 -0.62 -7.38 5.55
N ASP A 242 -0.02 -6.20 5.37
CA ASP A 242 0.88 -5.92 4.23
C ASP A 242 2.18 -6.70 4.28
N LEU A 243 2.58 -7.21 5.45
CA LEU A 243 3.80 -7.99 5.62
C LEU A 243 3.82 -9.27 4.79
N ASN A 244 2.65 -9.75 4.36
CA ASN A 244 2.45 -10.96 3.57
C ASN A 244 2.35 -10.72 2.06
N MET A 245 2.44 -9.47 1.59
CA MET A 245 2.35 -9.17 0.14
C MET A 245 3.48 -9.79 -0.69
N ALA A 246 4.62 -10.10 -0.04
CA ALA A 246 5.77 -10.74 -0.68
C ALA A 246 5.75 -12.28 -0.61
N ASP A 247 4.72 -12.91 -0.04
CA ASP A 247 4.71 -14.37 0.17
C ASP A 247 4.67 -15.17 -1.15
N GLY A 248 4.29 -14.53 -2.26
CA GLY A 248 4.36 -15.11 -3.61
C GLY A 248 5.76 -15.10 -4.24
N VAL A 249 6.72 -14.35 -3.68
CA VAL A 249 8.08 -14.22 -4.23
C VAL A 249 8.87 -15.50 -4.00
N GLN A 250 9.24 -16.17 -5.10
CA GLN A 250 10.05 -17.39 -5.06
C GLN A 250 11.54 -17.06 -4.87
N ASP A 251 12.26 -17.93 -4.15
CA ASP A 251 13.71 -17.83 -3.92
C ASP A 251 14.19 -16.47 -3.38
N MET A 252 13.34 -15.80 -2.59
CA MET A 252 13.63 -14.48 -2.02
C MET A 252 14.92 -14.51 -1.18
N GLN A 253 15.88 -13.67 -1.54
CA GLN A 253 17.20 -13.59 -0.88
C GLN A 253 17.21 -12.55 0.23
N ASN A 254 16.63 -11.38 -0.03
CA ASN A 254 16.59 -10.27 0.91
C ASN A 254 15.23 -9.57 0.83
N ILE A 255 14.72 -9.15 1.98
CA ILE A 255 13.55 -8.29 2.08
C ILE A 255 13.81 -7.19 3.10
N LEU A 256 13.57 -5.94 2.69
CA LEU A 256 13.53 -4.79 3.56
C LEU A 256 12.08 -4.30 3.67
N LYS A 257 11.55 -4.25 4.89
CA LYS A 257 10.16 -3.86 5.15
C LYS A 257 10.07 -2.47 5.76
N ILE A 258 9.33 -1.57 5.13
CA ILE A 258 9.04 -0.21 5.64
C ILE A 258 7.56 -0.10 5.97
N GLY A 259 7.26 0.23 7.22
CA GLY A 259 5.91 0.37 7.75
C GLY A 259 5.55 1.84 8.04
N PHE A 260 4.49 2.35 7.44
CA PHE A 260 3.94 3.67 7.76
C PHE A 260 2.99 3.57 8.96
N LEU A 261 3.44 4.02 10.14
CA LEU A 261 2.61 4.05 11.33
C LEU A 261 1.90 5.40 11.42
N ASN A 262 0.72 5.46 10.82
CA ASN A 262 -0.02 6.70 10.63
C ASN A 262 -0.88 7.11 11.84
N ASP A 263 -1.43 6.15 12.58
CA ASP A 263 -2.33 6.39 13.72
C ASP A 263 -2.00 5.51 14.93
N LYS A 264 -2.67 5.81 16.06
CA LYS A 264 -2.58 5.01 17.30
C LYS A 264 -1.14 4.62 17.68
N VAL A 265 -0.23 5.58 17.51
CA VAL A 265 1.22 5.35 17.59
C VAL A 265 1.59 4.66 18.89
N GLU A 266 1.12 5.17 20.03
CA GLU A 266 1.47 4.60 21.35
C GLU A 266 1.01 3.14 21.50
N GLU A 267 -0.15 2.79 20.95
CA GLU A 267 -0.73 1.44 21.04
C GLU A 267 -0.03 0.46 20.09
N ARG A 268 0.32 0.92 18.88
CA ARG A 268 0.75 0.04 17.77
C ARG A 268 2.26 0.01 17.54
N LYS A 269 3.01 0.98 18.06
CA LYS A 269 4.44 1.16 17.76
C LYS A 269 5.28 -0.08 18.05
N GLN A 270 5.03 -0.76 19.17
CA GLN A 270 5.81 -1.95 19.51
C GLN A 270 5.58 -3.08 18.49
N THR A 271 4.32 -3.38 18.16
CA THR A 271 3.96 -4.36 17.13
C THR A 271 4.60 -4.02 15.78
N TYR A 272 4.62 -2.75 15.39
CA TYR A 272 5.25 -2.32 14.14
C TYR A 272 6.77 -2.49 14.18
N LEU A 273 7.42 -2.12 15.29
CA LEU A 273 8.87 -2.32 15.46
C LEU A 273 9.28 -3.79 15.50
N ASP A 274 8.39 -4.66 15.95
CA ASP A 274 8.62 -6.10 15.96
C ASP A 274 8.44 -6.74 14.58
N SER A 275 7.70 -6.08 13.68
CA SER A 275 7.25 -6.66 12.40
C SER A 275 7.88 -6.01 11.15
N TYR A 276 8.18 -4.72 11.22
CA TYR A 276 8.82 -3.93 10.18
C TYR A 276 10.27 -3.60 10.55
N ASP A 277 11.12 -3.49 9.53
CA ASP A 277 12.53 -3.16 9.73
C ASP A 277 12.73 -1.67 10.01
N ILE A 278 11.96 -0.85 9.28
CA ILE A 278 11.91 0.60 9.41
C ILE A 278 10.45 1.00 9.61
N VAL A 279 10.17 1.76 10.67
CA VAL A 279 8.83 2.30 10.95
C VAL A 279 8.88 3.82 10.80
N LEU A 280 8.01 4.36 9.94
CA LEU A 280 7.85 5.79 9.69
C LEU A 280 6.62 6.30 10.44
N VAL A 281 6.84 7.04 11.52
CA VAL A 281 5.77 7.49 12.42
C VAL A 281 5.20 8.83 11.92
N LYS A 282 3.92 8.83 11.54
CA LYS A 282 3.18 10.01 11.03
C LYS A 282 3.93 10.76 9.92
N ASP A 283 4.58 10.00 9.04
CA ASP A 283 5.34 10.55 7.91
C ASP A 283 4.44 10.66 6.67
N GLU A 284 4.29 11.86 6.13
CA GLU A 284 3.46 12.13 4.94
C GLU A 284 4.26 12.16 3.62
N THR A 285 5.50 11.67 3.64
CA THR A 285 6.48 11.77 2.54
C THR A 285 6.95 10.40 2.05
N MET A 286 7.61 10.41 0.89
CA MET A 286 8.39 9.31 0.33
C MET A 286 9.90 9.53 0.52
N ASP A 287 10.33 10.44 1.40
CA ASP A 287 11.75 10.82 1.51
C ASP A 287 12.65 9.62 1.86
N VAL A 288 12.27 8.83 2.86
CA VAL A 288 13.02 7.62 3.25
C VAL A 288 12.95 6.54 2.16
N PRO A 289 11.78 6.16 1.61
CA PRO A 289 11.71 5.28 0.45
C PRO A 289 12.58 5.75 -0.73
N ASN A 290 12.52 7.03 -1.08
CA ASN A 290 13.29 7.62 -2.18
C ASN A 290 14.79 7.51 -1.95
N ALA A 291 15.26 7.87 -0.76
CA ALA A 291 16.67 7.76 -0.41
C ALA A 291 17.17 6.32 -0.42
N ILE A 292 16.34 5.36 0.02
CA ILE A 292 16.65 3.93 -0.06
C ILE A 292 16.72 3.48 -1.52
N VAL A 293 15.72 3.77 -2.34
CA VAL A 293 15.74 3.35 -3.76
C VAL A 293 16.92 3.98 -4.50
N LEU A 294 17.24 5.25 -4.22
CA LEU A 294 18.43 5.92 -4.76
C LEU A 294 19.72 5.17 -4.39
N TYR A 295 19.88 4.82 -3.11
CA TYR A 295 21.02 4.04 -2.63
C TYR A 295 21.10 2.65 -3.29
N LEU A 296 19.97 1.93 -3.38
CA LEU A 296 19.91 0.57 -3.93
C LEU A 296 20.17 0.52 -5.44
N THR A 297 19.95 1.63 -6.15
CA THR A 297 20.14 1.72 -7.61
C THR A 297 21.49 2.30 -8.01
N GLY A 298 22.35 2.66 -7.04
CA GLY A 298 23.74 3.04 -7.28
C GLY A 298 23.96 4.45 -7.83
N ASN A 299 22.92 5.28 -7.93
CA ASN A 299 23.07 6.69 -8.27
C ASN A 299 23.49 7.46 -7.01
N LYS A 300 24.80 7.74 -6.88
CA LYS A 300 25.37 8.62 -5.87
C LYS A 300 25.39 10.06 -6.35
#